data_AF-A0A836P2N6-F1
#
_entry.id   AF-A0A836P2N6-F1
#
_cell.length_a   1.000
_cell.length_b   1.000
_cell.length_c   1.000
_cell.angle_alpha   90.00
_cell.angle_beta   90.00
_cell.angle_gamma   90.00
#
_symmetry.space_group_name_H-M   'P 1'
#
loop_
_entity.id
_entity.type
_entity.pdbx_description
1 polymer ?
#
loop_
_entity_poly.entity_id
_entity_poly.type
_entity_poly.pdbx_seq_one_letter_code
_entity_poly.pdbx_strand_id
1 'polypeptide(L)' 'MGTPFIGEIRMFGFGRTPQGWQACDGSLLQISEYEPLYVLLGTAYGGNGSSTFAVPDLRMT' A
#
# COMPACT_ATOMS: atom_id res chain seq x y z
N MET A 1 17.85 -1.26 12.80
CA MET A 1 16.98 -0.93 11.64
C MET A 1 16.29 0.39 11.94
N GLY A 2 16.33 1.35 11.01
CA GLY A 2 15.64 2.62 11.19
C GLY A 2 14.13 2.45 11.23
N THR A 3 13.44 3.45 11.80
CA THR A 3 11.98 3.56 11.76
C THR A 3 11.52 3.60 10.30
N PRO A 4 10.61 2.71 9.85
CA PRO A 4 10.10 2.74 8.48
C PRO A 4 9.27 4.00 8.22
N PHE A 5 9.24 4.44 6.96
CA PHE A 5 8.42 5.56 6.52
C PHE A 5 7.10 5.07 5.91
N ILE A 6 6.04 5.88 6.01
CA ILE A 6 4.79 5.61 5.30
C ILE A 6 5.07 5.69 3.78
N GLY A 7 4.60 4.69 3.03
CA GLY A 7 4.87 4.58 1.60
C GLY A 7 6.20 3.91 1.24
N GLU A 8 7.00 3.50 2.23
CA GLU A 8 8.18 2.67 1.97
C GLU A 8 7.78 1.32 1.36
N ILE A 9 8.48 0.90 0.30
CA ILE A 9 8.35 -0.44 -0.29
C ILE A 9 9.57 -1.25 0.11
N ARG A 10 9.34 -2.44 0.69
CA ARG A 10 10.40 -3.34 1.14
C ARG A 10 10.08 -4.79 0.78
N MET A 11 11.10 -5.53 0.33
CA MET A 11 10.99 -6.97 0.12
C MET A 11 11.11 -7.71 1.46
N PHE A 12 10.23 -8.70 1.66
CA PHE A 12 10.26 -9.59 2.82
C PHE A 12 10.52 -11.03 2.37
N GLY A 13 11.41 -11.73 3.06
CA GLY A 13 11.79 -13.13 2.75
C GLY A 13 10.78 -14.18 3.22
N PHE A 14 9.59 -13.78 3.67
CA PHE A 14 8.55 -14.65 4.19
C PHE A 14 7.20 -14.30 3.55
N GLY A 15 6.32 -15.29 3.39
CA GLY A 15 5.04 -15.14 2.66
C GLY A 15 3.91 -14.44 3.41
N ARG A 16 4.18 -13.77 4.53
CA ARG A 16 3.17 -13.03 5.32
C ARG A 16 3.48 -11.54 5.31
N THR A 17 2.45 -10.72 5.30
CA THR A 17 2.59 -9.28 5.49
C THR A 17 2.78 -8.97 6.99
N PRO A 18 3.88 -8.32 7.40
CA PRO A 18 4.05 -7.91 8.79
C PRO A 18 2.97 -6.90 9.22
N GLN A 19 2.72 -6.82 10.53
CA GLN A 19 1.85 -5.78 11.08
C GLN A 19 2.40 -4.38 10.74
N GLY A 20 1.50 -3.48 10.33
CA GLY A 20 1.85 -2.12 9.91
C GLY A 20 2.34 -2.03 8.45
N TRP A 21 2.34 -3.13 7.71
CA TRP A 21 2.63 -3.15 6.28
C TRP A 21 1.40 -3.61 5.50
N GLN A 22 1.32 -3.20 4.24
CA GLN A 22 0.33 -3.67 3.28
C GLN A 22 1.04 -4.44 2.15
N ALA A 23 0.46 -5.55 1.72
CA ALA A 23 0.97 -6.27 0.56
C ALA A 23 0.82 -5.41 -0.71
N CYS A 24 1.84 -5.39 -1.57
CA CYS A 24 1.75 -4.77 -2.89
C CYS A 24 1.15 -5.78 -3.89
N ASP A 25 -0.16 -6.01 -3.79
CA ASP A 25 -0.92 -7.00 -4.55
C ASP A 25 -2.06 -6.40 -5.41
N GLY A 26 -2.07 -5.07 -5.59
CA GLY A 26 -3.12 -4.37 -6.32
C GLY A 26 -4.42 -4.15 -5.56
N SER A 27 -4.47 -4.44 -4.26
CA SER A 27 -5.68 -4.27 -3.44
C SER A 27 -6.21 -2.83 -3.43
N LEU A 28 -7.53 -2.70 -3.42
CA LEU A 28 -8.22 -1.45 -3.11
C LEU A 28 -8.34 -1.26 -1.60
N LEU A 29 -7.95 -0.08 -1.12
CA LEU A 29 -8.01 0.34 0.28
C LEU A 29 -8.95 1.52 0.46
N GLN A 30 -9.54 1.64 1.65
CA GLN A 30 -10.36 2.79 2.03
C GLN A 30 -9.48 3.98 2.39
N ILE A 31 -9.75 5.14 1.79
CA ILE A 31 -9.03 6.39 2.08
C ILE A 31 -9.18 6.78 3.56
N SER A 32 -10.37 6.55 4.15
CA SER A 32 -10.64 6.88 5.56
C SER A 32 -9.76 6.12 6.57
N GLU A 33 -9.21 4.97 6.18
CA GLU A 33 -8.36 4.15 7.05
C GLU A 33 -6.86 4.39 6.78
N TYR A 34 -6.50 4.78 5.56
CA TYR A 34 -5.11 4.90 5.11
C TYR A 34 -4.81 6.28 4.53
N GLU A 35 -5.40 7.35 5.10
CA GLU A 35 -5.27 8.73 4.62
C GLU A 35 -3.81 9.16 4.37
N PRO A 36 -2.84 8.93 5.28
CA PRO A 36 -1.46 9.33 5.03
C PRO A 36 -0.82 8.61 3.84
N LEU A 37 -1.20 7.35 3.57
CA LEU A 37 -0.72 6.60 2.42
C LEU A 37 -1.39 7.10 1.13
N TYR A 38 -2.68 7.43 1.18
CA TYR A 38 -3.40 8.03 0.06
C TYR A 38 -2.80 9.38 -0.36
N VAL A 39 -2.40 10.24 0.58
CA VAL A 39 -1.72 11.51 0.27
C VAL A 39 -0.47 11.30 -0.58
N LEU A 40 0.23 10.19 -0.41
CA LEU A 40 1.45 9.85 -1.15
C LEU A 40 1.17 9.19 -2.50
N LEU A 41 0.20 8.26 -2.56
CA LEU A 41 -0.03 7.45 -3.76
C LEU A 41 -1.11 8.03 -4.69
N GLY A 42 -2.06 8.81 -4.14
CA GLY A 42 -3.28 9.19 -4.84
C GLY A 42 -3.99 7.97 -5.42
N THR A 43 -4.46 8.07 -6.65
CA THR A 43 -5.06 6.97 -7.41
C THR A 43 -4.11 6.39 -8.46
N ALA A 44 -2.79 6.57 -8.29
CA ALA A 44 -1.79 6.16 -9.29
C ALA A 44 -1.88 4.68 -9.69
N TYR A 45 -2.35 3.82 -8.78
CA TYR A 45 -2.51 2.38 -9.01
C TYR A 45 -4.00 1.95 -9.13
N GLY A 46 -4.92 2.91 -9.18
CA GLY A 46 -6.37 2.67 -9.28
C GLY A 46 -7.18 3.19 -8.09
N GLY A 47 -8.44 2.76 -8.03
CA GLY A 47 -9.45 3.28 -7.10
C GLY A 47 -10.19 4.51 -7.65
N ASN A 48 -11.19 4.95 -6.90
CA ASN A 48 -12.08 6.03 -7.34
C ASN A 48 -11.66 7.43 -6.85
N GLY A 49 -10.66 7.54 -5.99
CA GLY A 49 -10.14 8.81 -5.47
C GLY A 49 -11.08 9.56 -4.53
N SER A 50 -12.23 8.97 -4.21
CA SER A 50 -13.25 9.59 -3.35
C SER A 50 -13.49 8.78 -2.08
N SER A 51 -13.51 7.45 -2.18
CA SER A 51 -13.54 6.52 -1.04
C SER A 51 -12.40 5.52 -1.06
N THR A 52 -11.84 5.21 -2.22
CA THR A 52 -10.82 4.17 -2.38
C THR A 52 -9.65 4.60 -3.24
N PHE A 53 -8.50 3.97 -2.98
CA PHE A 53 -7.29 4.00 -3.79
C PHE A 53 -6.68 2.60 -3.83
N ALA A 54 -5.79 2.34 -4.78
CA ALA A 54 -5.08 1.06 -4.84
C ALA A 54 -3.60 1.19 -4.48
N VAL A 55 -3.05 0.09 -3.97
CA VAL A 55 -1.60 -0.13 -3.84
C VAL A 55 -1.03 -0.73 -5.13
N PRO A 56 0.30 -0.68 -5.36
CA PRO A 56 0.90 -1.34 -6.51
C PRO A 56 0.63 -2.85 -6.50
N ASP A 57 0.60 -3.47 -7.68
CA ASP A 57 0.71 -4.92 -7.82
C ASP A 57 2.15 -5.26 -8.24
N LEU A 58 2.92 -5.84 -7.32
CA LEU A 58 4.30 -6.26 -7.55
C LEU A 58 4.46 -7.78 -7.61
N ARG A 59 3.35 -8.51 -7.76
CA ARG A 59 3.38 -9.96 -7.93
C ARG A 59 3.94 -10.27 -9.32
N MET A 60 5.00 -11.08 -9.36
CA MET A 60 5.44 -11.70 -10.60
C MET A 60 4.43 -12.81 -10.93
N THR A 61 3.48 -12.53 -11.80
CA THR A 61 2.61 -13.57 -12.38
C THR A 61 3.40 -14.44 -13.36
#